data_AF-K2AUA6-F1
#
_entry.id   AF-K2AUA6-F1
#
_cell.length_a   1.000
_cell.length_b   1.000
_cell.length_c   1.000
_cell.angle_alpha   90.00
_cell.angle_beta   90.00
_cell.angle_gamma   90.00
#
_symmetry.space_group_name_H-M   'P 1'
#
loop_
_entity.id
_entity.type
_entity.pdbx_description
1 polymer ?
#
loop_
_entity_poly.entity_id
_entity_poly.type
_entity_poly.pdbx_seq_one_letter_code
_entity_poly.pdbx_strand_id
1 'polypeptide(L)'
;MSIREVESSILDLRLEDDMLETPGMCRYAAERMLYVANESNLEEPRANIEILVWRKASSTEKDIHYALKASSPDGKIIFNPNPSPLFPQYVGPVEKAPGYIPQMTVTKEIL
;
A
#
# COMPACT_ATOMS: atom_id res chain seq x y z
N MET A 1 -6.33 -17.71 1.20
CA MET A 1 -5.05 -17.29 0.62
C MET A 1 -4.09 -16.74 1.65
N SER A 2 -2.80 -16.94 1.41
CA SER A 2 -1.78 -16.39 2.30
C SER A 2 -1.44 -14.97 1.86
N ILE A 3 -1.09 -14.12 2.81
CA ILE A 3 -0.59 -12.76 2.56
C ILE A 3 0.61 -12.73 1.59
N ARG A 4 1.29 -13.86 1.38
CA ARG A 4 2.41 -14.01 0.44
C ARG A 4 1.97 -13.97 -1.03
N GLU A 5 0.75 -14.38 -1.35
CA GLU A 5 0.25 -14.35 -2.73
C GLU A 5 0.00 -12.89 -3.15
N VAL A 6 -0.66 -12.13 -2.27
CA VAL A 6 -0.81 -10.66 -2.43
C VAL A 6 0.55 -9.98 -2.55
N GLU A 7 1.51 -10.35 -1.69
CA GLU A 7 2.87 -9.83 -1.75
C GLU A 7 3.55 -10.13 -3.09
N SER A 8 3.48 -11.38 -3.55
CA SER A 8 4.04 -11.79 -4.85
C SER A 8 3.41 -10.99 -6.00
N SER A 9 2.09 -10.90 -6.07
CA SER A 9 1.41 -10.19 -7.17
C SER A 9 1.73 -8.69 -7.20
N ILE A 10 1.92 -8.05 -6.04
CA ILE A 10 2.35 -6.64 -5.99
C ILE A 10 3.83 -6.50 -6.40
N LEU A 11 4.70 -7.45 -6.03
CA LEU A 11 6.09 -7.44 -6.47
C LEU A 11 6.22 -7.67 -7.98
N ASP A 12 5.41 -8.55 -8.56
CA ASP A 12 5.35 -8.78 -10.00
C ASP A 12 4.87 -7.51 -10.72
N LEU A 13 3.82 -6.85 -10.22
CA LEU A 13 3.34 -5.57 -10.76
C LEU A 13 4.44 -4.49 -10.78
N ARG A 14 5.34 -4.45 -9.77
CA ARG A 14 6.48 -3.50 -9.75
C ARG A 14 7.50 -3.74 -10.86
N LEU A 15 7.59 -4.96 -11.38
CA LEU A 15 8.46 -5.27 -12.52
C LEU A 15 7.86 -4.82 -13.86
N GLU A 16 6.54 -4.60 -13.89
CA GLU A 16 5.78 -4.30 -15.11
C GLU A 16 5.35 -2.83 -15.20
N ASP A 17 5.18 -2.14 -14.08
CA ASP A 17 4.65 -0.78 -14.01
C ASP A 17 5.58 0.18 -13.22
N ASP A 18 6.45 0.86 -13.96
CA ASP A 18 7.36 1.90 -13.44
C ASP A 18 6.62 3.08 -12.77
N MET A 19 5.33 3.27 -13.04
CA MET A 19 4.54 4.34 -12.42
C MET A 19 4.32 4.09 -10.92
N LEU A 20 4.46 2.84 -10.45
CA LEU A 20 4.40 2.53 -9.02
C LEU A 20 5.48 3.25 -8.21
N GLU A 21 6.66 3.45 -8.79
CA GLU A 21 7.82 4.04 -8.12
C GLU A 21 8.06 5.50 -8.51
N THR A 22 7.26 6.03 -9.43
CA THR A 22 7.40 7.40 -9.95
C THR A 22 6.97 8.43 -8.90
N PRO A 23 7.83 9.36 -8.45
CA PRO A 23 7.48 10.35 -7.43
C PRO A 23 6.19 11.13 -7.77
N GLY A 24 5.30 11.25 -6.79
CA GLY A 24 4.00 11.93 -6.95
C GLY A 24 2.86 11.04 -7.44
N MET A 25 3.14 9.79 -7.82
CA MET A 25 2.14 8.81 -8.25
C MET A 25 1.61 7.92 -7.11
N CYS A 26 1.83 8.27 -5.84
CA CYS A 26 1.47 7.42 -4.71
C CYS A 26 -0.02 7.02 -4.68
N ARG A 27 -0.95 7.91 -5.09
CA ARG A 27 -2.38 7.58 -5.22
C ARG A 27 -2.62 6.49 -6.27
N TYR A 28 -2.08 6.70 -7.48
CA TYR A 28 -2.16 5.73 -8.56
C TYR A 28 -1.57 4.38 -8.13
N ALA A 29 -0.40 4.41 -7.49
CA ALA A 29 0.26 3.20 -7.02
C ALA A 29 -0.61 2.42 -6.02
N ALA A 30 -1.22 3.11 -5.05
CA ALA A 30 -2.11 2.49 -4.08
C ALA A 30 -3.37 1.88 -4.72
N GLU A 31 -4.00 2.59 -5.66
CA GLU A 31 -5.18 2.10 -6.38
C GLU A 31 -4.84 0.90 -7.28
N ARG A 32 -3.71 0.95 -7.99
CA ARG A 32 -3.26 -0.13 -8.87
C ARG A 32 -2.89 -1.39 -8.09
N MET A 33 -2.16 -1.24 -6.99
CA MET A 33 -1.84 -2.35 -6.09
C MET A 33 -3.11 -2.94 -5.45
N LEU A 34 -4.08 -2.12 -5.05
CA LEU A 34 -5.34 -2.63 -4.51
C LEU A 34 -6.09 -3.48 -5.53
N TYR A 35 -6.18 -3.01 -6.78
CA TYR A 35 -6.84 -3.76 -7.84
C TYR A 35 -6.20 -5.16 -8.00
N VAL A 36 -4.88 -5.22 -8.14
CA VAL A 36 -4.14 -6.48 -8.29
C VAL A 36 -4.26 -7.35 -7.04
N ALA A 37 -4.19 -6.76 -5.84
CA ALA A 37 -4.37 -7.47 -4.59
C ALA A 37 -5.76 -8.09 -4.46
N ASN A 38 -6.81 -7.44 -4.98
CA ASN A 38 -8.17 -7.99 -4.97
C ASN A 38 -8.37 -9.09 -6.03
N GLU A 39 -7.81 -8.92 -7.23
CA GLU A 39 -7.86 -9.96 -8.28
C GLU A 39 -7.11 -11.23 -7.88
N SER A 40 -6.02 -11.08 -7.13
CA SER A 40 -5.22 -12.18 -6.61
C SER A 40 -5.74 -12.76 -5.30
N ASN A 41 -6.82 -12.27 -4.70
CA ASN A 41 -7.31 -12.64 -3.36
C ASN A 41 -8.77 -13.16 -3.37
N LEU A 42 -9.08 -14.06 -4.32
CA LEU A 42 -10.41 -14.64 -4.55
C LEU A 42 -10.79 -15.81 -3.61
N GLU A 43 -9.84 -16.60 -3.10
CA GLU A 43 -10.05 -17.79 -2.28
C GLU A 43 -9.89 -17.54 -0.77
N GLU A 44 -10.80 -18.13 0.02
CA GLU A 44 -10.79 -18.02 1.48
C GLU A 44 -9.65 -18.84 2.14
N PRO A 45 -9.12 -18.40 3.29
CA PRO A 45 -9.41 -17.12 3.96
C PRO A 45 -8.79 -15.94 3.21
N ARG A 46 -9.57 -14.90 2.93
CA ARG A 46 -9.05 -13.72 2.21
C ARG A 46 -8.21 -12.83 3.12
N ALA A 47 -7.16 -12.23 2.57
CA ALA A 47 -6.49 -11.12 3.23
C ALA A 47 -7.39 -9.87 3.20
N ASN A 48 -7.43 -9.11 4.28
CA ASN A 48 -8.04 -7.79 4.31
C ASN A 48 -7.07 -6.77 3.68
N ILE A 49 -7.52 -6.04 2.67
CA ILE A 49 -6.70 -5.09 1.91
C ILE A 49 -7.23 -3.67 2.14
N GLU A 50 -6.36 -2.77 2.57
CA GLU A 50 -6.71 -1.41 2.99
C GLU A 50 -5.76 -0.39 2.35
N ILE A 51 -6.29 0.71 1.83
CA ILE A 51 -5.46 1.88 1.49
C ILE A 51 -5.23 2.69 2.76
N LEU A 52 -3.96 2.97 3.04
CA LEU A 52 -3.51 3.89 4.08
C LEU A 52 -3.27 5.26 3.47
N VAL A 53 -3.75 6.30 4.15
CA VAL A 53 -3.59 7.69 3.74
C VAL A 53 -2.98 8.49 4.86
N TRP A 54 -1.91 9.23 4.56
CA TRP A 54 -1.38 10.27 5.41
C TRP A 54 -1.77 11.64 4.85
N ARG A 55 -2.17 12.56 5.72
CA ARG A 55 -2.46 13.96 5.37
C ARG A 55 -1.77 14.88 6.35
N LYS A 56 -1.01 15.86 5.86
CA LYS A 56 -0.50 16.95 6.72
C LYS A 56 -1.67 17.78 7.26
N ALA A 57 -1.63 18.23 8.50
CA ALA A 57 -2.75 18.92 9.16
C ALA A 57 -3.28 20.18 8.42
N SER A 58 -2.50 20.78 7.51
CA SER A 58 -2.87 21.97 6.72
C SER A 58 -2.91 21.69 5.21
N SER A 59 -3.12 20.44 4.79
CA SER A 59 -2.78 19.94 3.45
C SER A 59 -3.66 20.42 2.30
N THR A 60 -3.01 20.75 1.17
CA THR A 60 -3.55 20.62 -0.19
C THR A 60 -3.30 19.21 -0.72
N GLU A 61 -3.79 18.82 -1.91
CA GLU A 61 -3.55 17.46 -2.47
C GLU A 61 -2.07 17.05 -2.54
N LYS A 62 -1.13 18.01 -2.59
CA LYS A 62 0.32 17.76 -2.65
C LYS A 62 0.93 17.25 -1.34
N ASP A 63 0.20 17.35 -0.23
CA ASP A 63 0.64 16.91 1.11
C ASP A 63 -0.07 15.61 1.55
N ILE A 64 -0.55 14.83 0.59
CA ILE A 64 -1.21 13.54 0.81
C ILE A 64 -0.28 12.42 0.33
N HIS A 65 -0.11 11.37 1.13
CA HIS A 65 0.65 10.18 0.75
C HIS A 65 -0.20 8.92 0.94
N TYR A 66 -0.07 7.97 0.02
CA TYR A 66 -0.84 6.73 0.01
C TYR A 66 0.08 5.52 0.09
N ALA A 67 -0.36 4.49 0.78
CA ALA A 67 0.27 3.17 0.85
C ALA A 67 -0.82 2.08 0.90
N LEU A 68 -0.47 0.82 0.66
CA LEU A 68 -1.39 -0.31 0.81
C LEU A 68 -1.01 -1.14 2.04
N LYS A 69 -2.00 -1.68 2.74
CA LYS A 69 -1.82 -2.64 3.83
C LYS A 69 -2.62 -3.90 3.54
N ALA A 70 -1.96 -5.05 3.57
CA ALA A 70 -2.60 -6.35 3.57
C ALA A 70 -2.54 -6.94 4.98
N SER A 71 -3.61 -7.58 5.44
CA SER A 71 -3.70 -8.22 6.76
C SER A 71 -4.38 -9.59 6.65
N SER A 72 -3.75 -10.64 7.16
CA SER A 72 -4.34 -11.98 7.28
C SER A 72 -4.05 -12.54 8.69
N PRO A 73 -4.57 -13.74 9.04
CA PRO A 73 -4.17 -14.43 10.27
C PRO A 73 -2.65 -14.67 10.39
N ASP A 74 -1.95 -14.76 9.25
CA ASP A 74 -0.50 -15.05 9.19
C ASP A 74 0.38 -13.81 9.34
N GLY A 75 -0.20 -12.61 9.29
CA GLY A 75 0.56 -11.36 9.48
C GLY A 75 -0.03 -10.15 8.76
N LYS A 76 0.76 -9.07 8.74
CA LYS A 76 0.39 -7.80 8.10
C LYS A 76 1.58 -7.25 7.32
N ILE A 77 1.35 -6.82 6.08
CA ILE A 77 2.38 -6.27 5.19
C ILE A 77 1.96 -4.88 4.75
N ILE A 78 2.92 -3.97 4.69
CA ILE A 78 2.80 -2.64 4.07
C ILE A 78 3.45 -2.69 2.69
N PHE A 79 2.81 -2.04 1.73
CA PHE A 79 3.37 -1.75 0.42
C PHE A 79 3.38 -0.23 0.21
N ASN A 80 4.59 0.33 0.20
CA ASN A 80 4.88 1.72 -0.15
C ASN A 80 6.02 1.73 -1.20
N PRO A 81 5.73 1.41 -2.48
CA PRO A 81 6.74 1.42 -3.53
C PRO A 81 7.08 2.85 -4.02
N ASN A 82 6.27 3.85 -3.65
CA ASN A 82 6.46 5.23 -4.10
C ASN A 82 7.34 6.02 -3.10
N PRO A 83 8.58 6.40 -3.46
CA PRO A 83 9.40 7.22 -2.59
C PRO A 83 8.89 8.67 -2.56
N SER A 84 8.78 9.21 -1.36
CA SER A 84 8.56 10.65 -1.12
C SER A 84 9.49 11.11 0.01
N PRO A 85 9.87 12.41 0.11
CA PRO A 85 10.85 12.89 1.09
C PRO A 85 10.57 12.49 2.56
N LEU A 86 9.31 12.27 2.93
CA LEU A 86 8.89 11.82 4.27
C LEU A 86 8.50 10.33 4.33
N PHE A 87 8.44 9.67 3.19
CA PHE A 87 7.92 8.31 3.01
C PHE A 87 8.92 7.50 2.17
N PRO A 88 10.03 7.02 2.77
CA PRO A 88 10.94 6.12 2.06
C PRO A 88 10.19 4.88 1.56
N GLN A 89 10.67 4.31 0.45
CA GLN A 89 10.13 3.05 -0.05
C GLN A 89 10.19 1.97 1.03
N TYR A 90 9.11 1.21 1.16
CA TYR A 90 9.01 0.15 2.12
C TYR A 90 8.04 -0.93 1.65
N VAL A 91 8.51 -2.18 1.60
CA VAL A 91 7.67 -3.37 1.43
C VAL A 91 8.06 -4.36 2.52
N GLY A 92 7.11 -4.75 3.37
CA GLY A 92 7.40 -5.71 4.44
C GLY A 92 6.46 -5.63 5.64
N PRO A 93 6.79 -6.33 6.74
CA PRO A 93 5.93 -6.47 7.91
C PRO A 93 5.63 -5.14 8.61
N VAL A 94 4.38 -4.92 9.02
CA VAL A 94 3.95 -3.68 9.71
C VAL A 94 4.83 -3.36 10.94
N GLU A 95 5.27 -4.38 11.67
CA GLU A 95 6.06 -4.26 12.90
C GLU A 95 7.47 -3.69 12.66
N LYS A 96 7.97 -3.76 11.42
CA LYS A 96 9.27 -3.23 11.00
C LYS A 96 9.12 -1.99 10.13
N ALA A 97 7.91 -1.48 9.97
CA ALA A 97 7.64 -0.38 9.07
C ALA A 97 8.14 0.95 9.66
N PRO A 98 8.52 1.93 8.83
CA PRO A 98 9.04 3.19 9.33
C PRO A 98 8.01 3.96 10.16
N GLY A 99 8.46 4.80 11.08
CA GLY A 99 7.63 5.47 12.10
C GLY A 99 6.53 6.43 11.58
N TYR A 100 6.43 6.65 10.28
CA TYR A 100 5.32 7.38 9.67
C TYR A 100 4.08 6.50 9.45
N ILE A 101 4.24 5.18 9.30
CA ILE A 101 3.14 4.25 9.03
C ILE A 101 2.05 4.29 10.11
N PRO A 102 2.38 4.33 11.43
CA PRO A 102 1.37 4.50 12.48
C PRO A 102 0.59 5.81 12.41
N GLN A 103 1.06 6.80 11.66
CA GLN A 103 0.40 8.10 11.48
C GLN A 103 -0.58 8.10 10.29
N MET A 104 -0.57 7.03 9.48
CA MET A 104 -1.50 6.90 8.36
C MET A 104 -2.83 6.33 8.84
N THR A 105 -3.93 6.86 8.29
CA THR A 105 -5.29 6.38 8.56
C THR A 105 -5.78 5.50 7.43
N VAL A 106 -6.55 4.46 7.75
CA VAL A 106 -7.26 3.67 6.73
C VAL A 106 -8.31 4.55 6.07
N THR A 107 -8.33 4.61 4.74
CA THR A 107 -9.46 5.19 4.01
C THR A 107 -10.53 4.14 3.77
N LYS A 108 -11.79 4.48 4.08
CA LYS A 108 -12.97 3.69 3.68
C LYS A 108 -13.49 4.07 2.29
N GLU A 109 -13.05 5.22 1.78
CA GLU A 109 -13.48 5.77 0.51
C GLU A 109 -12.33 5.66 -0.48
N ILE A 110 -12.55 4.88 -1.52
CA ILE A 110 -11.87 5.05 -2.79
C ILE A 110 -12.90 5.79 -3.62
N LEU A 111 -12.70 7.10 -3.74
CA LEU A 111 -13.52 7.96 -4.59
C LEU A 111 -13.27 7.60 -6.05
#